data_AF-A0A357EF23-F1
#
_entry.id   AF-A0A357EF23-F1
#
_cell.length_a   1.000
_cell.length_b   1.000
_cell.length_c   1.000
_cell.angle_alpha   90.00
_cell.angle_beta   90.00
_cell.angle_gamma   90.00
#
_symmetry.space_group_name_H-M   'P 1'
#
loop_
_entity.id
_entity.type
_entity.pdbx_description
1 polymer ?
#
loop_
_entity_poly.entity_id
_entity_poly.type
_entity_poly.pdbx_seq_one_letter_code
_entity_poly.pdbx_strand_id
1 'polypeptide(L)'
;LQGVLSNVMAGLSIIFSKPYKVGEHISLLGVHGDVVVIDIFTTTLMHADRSRVIIPNRKIVGEILHNFGTIRQVNLTIPVSHRTNIDEALAQVKDILQQHPKVLKEPAPGAGVSSLGESSIGISVAPWTAVGDYGSVQGELNKLILERFRARGIELPSSHHTVHLVNA
;
A
#
# COMPACT_ATOMS: atom_id res chain seq x y z
N LEU A 1 23.22 30.57 -13.92
CA LEU A 1 23.69 30.33 -12.53
C LEU A 1 22.56 30.31 -11.49
N GLN A 2 21.49 31.11 -11.64
CA GLN A 2 20.36 31.15 -10.68
C GLN A 2 19.78 29.78 -10.32
N GLY A 3 19.60 28.89 -11.30
CA GLY A 3 19.08 27.54 -11.07
C GLY A 3 20.02 26.59 -10.31
N VAL A 4 21.34 26.82 -10.37
CA VAL A 4 22.35 26.03 -9.63
C VAL A 4 22.38 26.46 -8.17
N LEU A 5 22.39 27.77 -7.92
CA LEU A 5 22.32 28.34 -6.57
C LEU A 5 21.03 27.93 -5.84
N SER A 6 19.89 27.94 -6.55
CA SER A 6 18.61 27.47 -6.00
C SER A 6 18.66 25.99 -5.57
N ASN A 7 19.30 25.12 -6.35
CA ASN A 7 19.48 23.72 -5.96
C ASN A 7 20.36 23.57 -4.71
N VAL A 8 21.44 24.35 -4.60
CA VAL A 8 22.32 24.32 -3.41
C VAL A 8 21.56 24.73 -2.15
N MET A 9 20.84 25.84 -2.21
CA MET A 9 20.08 26.32 -1.05
C MET A 9 18.98 25.33 -0.66
N ALA A 10 18.31 24.72 -1.65
CA ALA A 10 17.35 23.66 -1.41
C ALA A 10 18.00 22.42 -0.78
N GLY A 11 19.16 21.99 -1.27
CA GLY A 11 19.89 20.85 -0.70
C GLY A 11 20.37 21.09 0.72
N LEU A 12 20.95 22.26 1.00
CA LEU A 12 21.32 22.65 2.36
C LEU A 12 20.09 22.67 3.28
N SER A 13 18.98 23.24 2.82
CA SER A 13 17.73 23.23 3.58
C SER A 13 17.26 21.82 3.93
N ILE A 14 17.28 20.87 2.98
CA ILE A 14 16.95 19.46 3.22
C ILE A 14 17.92 18.84 4.24
N ILE A 15 19.22 19.06 4.10
CA ILE A 15 20.24 18.48 4.99
C ILE A 15 20.10 19.00 6.43
N PHE A 16 19.77 20.29 6.60
CA PHE A 16 19.58 20.89 7.92
C PHE A 16 18.22 20.54 8.55
N SER A 17 17.13 20.67 7.81
CA SER A 17 15.76 20.44 8.33
C SER A 17 15.38 18.96 8.39
N LYS A 18 16.04 18.11 7.60
CA LYS A 18 15.86 16.65 7.51
C LYS A 18 14.38 16.22 7.45
N PRO A 19 13.59 16.72 6.47
CA PRO A 19 12.19 16.30 6.30
C PRO A 19 12.07 14.81 5.93
N TYR A 20 13.17 14.24 5.43
CA TYR A 20 13.37 12.81 5.22
C TYR A 20 14.87 12.48 5.32
N LYS A 21 15.20 11.20 5.42
CA LYS A 21 16.56 10.68 5.57
C LYS A 21 16.86 9.56 4.58
N VAL A 22 18.14 9.29 4.36
CA VAL A 22 18.59 8.09 3.66
C VAL A 22 18.02 6.86 4.37
N GLY A 23 17.46 5.94 3.59
CA GLY A 23 16.78 4.72 4.05
C GLY A 23 15.27 4.86 4.24
N GLU A 24 14.71 6.06 4.17
CA GLU A 24 13.25 6.27 4.24
C GLU A 24 12.61 6.17 2.85
N HIS A 25 11.37 5.68 2.81
CA HIS A 25 10.56 5.66 1.59
C HIS A 25 9.73 6.94 1.50
N ILE A 26 9.82 7.64 0.37
CA ILE A 26 9.10 8.89 0.15
C ILE A 26 8.33 8.87 -1.18
N SER A 27 7.33 9.74 -1.30
CA SER A 27 6.62 10.03 -2.54
C SER A 27 6.38 11.53 -2.69
N LEU A 28 6.65 12.05 -3.89
CA LEU A 28 6.37 13.42 -4.28
C LEU A 28 6.22 13.51 -5.81
N LEU A 29 5.35 14.40 -6.29
CA LEU A 29 5.19 14.68 -7.73
C LEU A 29 5.00 13.43 -8.62
N GLY A 30 4.34 12.39 -8.11
CA GLY A 30 4.12 11.12 -8.83
C GLY A 30 5.34 10.19 -8.88
N VAL A 31 6.47 10.57 -8.27
CA VAL A 31 7.67 9.74 -8.10
C VAL A 31 7.72 9.22 -6.67
N HIS A 32 8.15 7.98 -6.47
CA HIS A 32 8.29 7.38 -5.14
C HIS A 32 9.49 6.45 -5.08
N GLY A 33 10.04 6.20 -3.89
CA GLY A 33 11.15 5.27 -3.73
C GLY A 33 11.90 5.46 -2.43
N ASP A 34 12.86 4.58 -2.21
CA ASP A 34 13.74 4.63 -1.04
C ASP A 34 14.84 5.66 -1.28
N VAL A 35 15.04 6.58 -0.33
CA VAL A 35 16.09 7.59 -0.42
C VAL A 35 17.44 6.91 -0.24
N VAL A 36 18.31 6.95 -1.25
CA VAL A 36 19.64 6.32 -1.19
C VAL A 36 20.74 7.35 -0.94
N VAL A 37 20.64 8.53 -1.56
CA VAL A 37 21.65 9.59 -1.44
C VAL A 37 20.96 10.95 -1.42
N ILE A 38 21.43 11.83 -0.54
CA ILE A 38 21.06 13.25 -0.51
C ILE A 38 22.35 14.05 -0.76
N ASP A 39 22.50 14.58 -1.97
CA ASP A 39 23.60 15.45 -2.35
C ASP A 39 23.18 16.92 -2.27
N ILE A 40 24.15 17.83 -2.38
CA ILE A 40 23.88 19.28 -2.34
C ILE A 40 22.97 19.77 -3.47
N PHE A 41 22.94 19.09 -4.62
CA PHE A 41 22.13 19.48 -5.78
C PHE A 41 20.90 18.58 -6.01
N THR A 42 20.98 17.31 -5.62
CA THR A 42 20.02 16.28 -5.99
C THR A 42 19.76 15.31 -4.85
N THR A 43 18.57 14.70 -4.87
CA THR A 43 18.24 13.54 -4.06
C THR A 43 18.02 12.35 -5.00
N THR A 44 18.62 11.21 -4.67
CA THR A 44 18.49 9.97 -5.46
C THR A 44 17.58 8.98 -4.74
N LEU A 45 16.53 8.56 -5.42
CA LEU A 45 15.61 7.50 -4.98
C LEU A 45 15.92 6.19 -5.70
N MET A 46 15.66 5.07 -5.05
CA MET A 46 15.65 3.73 -5.63
C MET A 46 14.22 3.22 -5.74
N HIS A 47 13.85 2.74 -6.91
CA HIS A 47 12.59 2.04 -7.14
C HIS A 47 12.70 0.56 -6.79
N ALA A 48 11.55 -0.12 -6.67
CA ALA A 48 11.49 -1.56 -6.41
C ALA A 48 12.16 -2.41 -7.51
N ASP A 49 12.17 -1.92 -8.75
CA ASP A 49 12.88 -2.54 -9.88
C ASP A 49 14.39 -2.26 -9.91
N ARG A 50 14.92 -1.63 -8.84
CA ARG A 50 16.32 -1.19 -8.67
C ARG A 50 16.76 -0.11 -9.64
N SER A 51 15.84 0.52 -10.37
CA SER A 51 16.14 1.75 -11.11
C SER A 51 16.36 2.93 -10.15
N ARG A 52 17.17 3.89 -10.57
CA ARG A 52 17.46 5.11 -9.79
C ARG A 52 16.76 6.31 -10.41
N VAL A 53 16.14 7.12 -9.56
CA VAL A 53 15.55 8.39 -9.95
C VAL A 53 16.30 9.53 -9.28
N ILE A 54 16.88 10.42 -10.09
CA ILE A 54 17.68 11.56 -9.63
C ILE A 54 16.82 12.82 -9.72
N ILE A 55 16.51 13.41 -8.58
CA ILE A 55 15.60 14.55 -8.46
C ILE A 55 16.40 15.79 -8.04
N PRO A 56 16.36 16.90 -8.79
CA PRO A 56 16.92 18.17 -8.34
C PRO A 56 16.27 18.65 -7.05
N ASN A 57 17.05 19.06 -6.05
CA ASN A 57 16.53 19.43 -4.73
C ASN A 57 15.49 20.56 -4.78
N ARG A 58 15.61 21.50 -5.72
CA ARG A 58 14.62 22.58 -5.92
C ARG A 58 13.25 22.09 -6.35
N LYS A 59 13.13 20.86 -6.86
CA LYS A 59 11.85 20.20 -7.20
C LYS A 59 11.22 19.49 -6.01
N ILE A 60 11.91 19.44 -4.88
CA ILE A 60 11.43 18.82 -3.65
C ILE A 60 11.03 19.93 -2.67
N VAL A 61 11.89 20.93 -2.50
CA VAL A 61 11.63 22.04 -1.57
C VAL A 61 10.47 22.89 -2.08
N GLY A 62 9.47 23.07 -1.22
CA GLY A 62 8.23 23.80 -1.53
C GLY A 62 7.08 22.92 -2.03
N GLU A 63 7.34 21.63 -2.32
CA GLU A 63 6.32 20.67 -2.74
C GLU A 63 5.78 19.87 -1.56
N ILE A 64 4.57 19.32 -1.72
CA ILE A 64 4.00 18.37 -0.76
C ILE A 64 4.76 17.04 -0.91
N LEU A 65 5.44 16.64 0.17
CA LEU A 65 6.18 15.39 0.28
C LEU A 65 5.48 14.45 1.25
N HIS A 66 5.24 13.22 0.81
CA HIS A 66 4.73 12.14 1.65
C HIS A 66 5.89 11.25 2.08
N ASN A 67 6.24 11.27 3.37
CA ASN A 67 7.19 10.35 3.97
C ASN A 67 6.40 9.20 4.62
N PHE A 68 6.66 7.97 4.22
CA PHE A 68 5.92 6.81 4.72
C PHE A 68 6.41 6.33 6.11
N GLY A 69 7.50 6.91 6.63
CA GLY A 69 8.05 6.53 7.93
C GLY A 69 8.59 5.10 7.93
N THR A 70 8.37 4.38 9.03
CA THR A 70 8.87 3.02 9.23
C THR A 70 7.81 1.93 9.03
N ILE A 71 6.53 2.28 9.21
CA ILE A 71 5.40 1.36 9.09
C ILE A 71 4.35 1.92 8.12
N ARG A 72 3.68 1.02 7.39
CA ARG A 72 2.65 1.37 6.41
C ARG A 72 1.48 0.41 6.49
N GLN A 73 0.27 0.95 6.34
CA GLN A 73 -0.95 0.17 6.25
C GLN A 73 -1.15 -0.33 4.81
N VAL A 74 -1.28 -1.65 4.65
CA VAL A 74 -1.70 -2.27 3.39
C VAL A 74 -3.21 -2.13 3.28
N ASN A 75 -3.73 -1.76 2.11
CA ASN A 75 -5.18 -1.68 1.88
C ASN A 75 -5.59 -2.74 0.86
N LEU A 76 -6.37 -3.72 1.30
CA LEU A 76 -6.95 -4.77 0.47
C LEU A 76 -8.47 -4.71 0.55
N THR A 77 -9.13 -5.00 -0.58
CA THR A 77 -10.58 -5.23 -0.63
C THR A 77 -10.82 -6.61 -1.19
N ILE A 78 -11.41 -7.49 -0.38
CA ILE A 78 -11.73 -8.87 -0.74
C ILE A 78 -13.24 -8.95 -0.99
N PRO A 79 -13.67 -9.19 -2.24
CA PRO A 79 -15.08 -9.31 -2.55
C PRO A 79 -15.57 -10.72 -2.18
N VAL A 80 -16.75 -10.80 -1.54
CA VAL A 80 -17.41 -12.07 -1.19
C VAL A 80 -18.86 -12.07 -1.68
N SER A 81 -19.41 -13.26 -1.94
CA SER A 81 -20.82 -13.44 -2.31
C SER A 81 -21.76 -12.95 -1.20
N HIS A 82 -22.95 -12.44 -1.55
CA HIS A 82 -24.01 -12.07 -0.58
C HIS A 82 -24.49 -13.24 0.29
N ARG A 83 -24.24 -14.48 -0.15
CA ARG A 83 -24.58 -15.69 0.60
C ARG A 83 -23.53 -16.06 1.66
N THR A 84 -22.40 -15.37 1.68
CA THR A 84 -21.28 -15.65 2.59
C THR A 84 -21.68 -15.34 4.03
N ASN A 85 -21.32 -16.24 4.94
CA ASN A 85 -21.31 -15.90 6.37
C ASN A 85 -20.20 -14.90 6.65
N ILE A 86 -20.57 -13.62 6.82
CA ILE A 86 -19.63 -12.51 6.98
C ILE A 86 -18.83 -12.63 8.29
N ASP A 87 -19.45 -13.09 9.37
CA ASP A 87 -18.76 -13.27 10.65
C ASP A 87 -17.67 -14.33 10.53
N GLU A 88 -17.95 -15.44 9.83
CA GLU A 88 -16.95 -16.46 9.56
C GLU A 88 -15.81 -15.92 8.66
N ALA A 89 -16.14 -15.20 7.59
CA ALA A 89 -15.13 -14.63 6.70
C ALA A 89 -14.22 -13.63 7.43
N LEU A 90 -14.78 -12.74 8.25
CA LEU A 90 -14.02 -11.80 9.07
C LEU A 90 -13.17 -12.53 10.12
N ALA A 91 -13.69 -13.59 10.74
CA ALA A 91 -12.91 -14.40 11.69
C ALA A 91 -11.70 -15.06 11.01
N GLN A 92 -11.87 -15.62 9.81
CA GLN A 92 -10.76 -16.20 9.05
C GLN A 92 -9.71 -15.15 8.66
N VAL A 93 -10.15 -13.97 8.21
CA VAL A 93 -9.24 -12.87 7.90
C VAL A 93 -8.46 -12.45 9.15
N LYS A 94 -9.13 -12.20 10.27
CA LYS A 94 -8.48 -11.81 11.53
C LYS A 94 -7.45 -12.85 11.99
N ASP A 95 -7.79 -14.13 11.90
CA ASP A 95 -6.86 -15.23 12.21
C ASP A 95 -5.61 -15.21 11.32
N ILE A 96 -5.77 -15.01 10.00
CA ILE A 96 -4.64 -14.86 9.08
C ILE A 96 -3.77 -13.66 9.48
N LEU A 97 -4.36 -12.50 9.75
CA LEU A 97 -3.61 -11.30 10.14
C LEU A 97 -2.88 -11.50 11.47
N GLN A 98 -3.45 -12.25 12.42
CA GLN A 98 -2.80 -12.59 13.69
C GLN A 98 -1.62 -13.57 13.49
N GLN A 99 -1.73 -14.53 12.57
CA GLN A 99 -0.68 -15.51 12.34
C GLN A 99 0.42 -15.03 11.39
N HIS A 100 0.15 -14.01 10.56
CA HIS A 100 1.12 -13.54 9.57
C HIS A 100 2.34 -12.88 10.24
N PRO A 101 3.58 -13.34 9.96
CA PRO A 101 4.78 -12.91 10.70
C PRO A 101 5.17 -11.45 10.45
N LYS A 102 4.89 -10.93 9.25
CA LYS A 102 5.18 -9.53 8.85
C LYS A 102 4.04 -8.54 9.14
N VAL A 103 2.90 -9.02 9.66
CA VAL A 103 1.79 -8.14 10.06
C VAL A 103 1.99 -7.74 11.51
N LEU A 104 2.11 -6.43 11.74
CA LEU A 104 2.22 -5.86 13.07
C LEU A 104 0.92 -6.05 13.85
N LYS A 105 1.07 -6.30 15.15
CA LYS A 105 -0.07 -6.45 16.07
C LYS A 105 -0.41 -5.14 16.78
N GLU A 106 0.57 -4.24 16.85
CA GLU A 106 0.42 -2.87 17.32
C GLU A 106 1.03 -1.94 16.26
N PRO A 107 0.24 -1.04 15.64
CA PRO A 107 -1.20 -0.88 15.82
C PRO A 107 -2.00 -2.11 15.35
N ALA A 108 -3.17 -2.31 15.94
CA ALA A 108 -4.03 -3.44 15.59
C ALA A 108 -4.41 -3.42 14.09
N PRO A 109 -4.31 -4.56 13.38
CA PRO A 109 -4.70 -4.63 11.98
C PRO A 109 -6.23 -4.54 11.84
N GLY A 110 -6.70 -3.76 10.86
CA GLY A 110 -8.13 -3.59 10.59
C GLY A 110 -8.70 -4.70 9.70
N ALA A 111 -9.92 -5.13 9.98
CA ALA A 111 -10.72 -5.97 9.07
C ALA A 111 -12.22 -5.71 9.29
N GLY A 112 -12.96 -5.45 8.22
CA GLY A 112 -14.39 -5.15 8.31
C GLY A 112 -15.08 -5.06 6.95
N VAL A 113 -16.41 -4.96 6.96
CA VAL A 113 -17.18 -4.72 5.73
C VAL A 113 -16.99 -3.26 5.30
N SER A 114 -16.54 -3.05 4.06
CA SER A 114 -16.32 -1.71 3.48
C SER A 114 -17.40 -1.29 2.51
N SER A 115 -18.11 -2.23 1.88
CA SER A 115 -19.13 -1.91 0.89
C SER A 115 -20.16 -3.02 0.74
N LEU A 116 -21.39 -2.62 0.41
CA LEU A 116 -22.49 -3.51 0.02
C LEU A 116 -22.81 -3.21 -1.45
N GLY A 117 -22.18 -3.96 -2.36
CA GLY A 117 -22.40 -3.81 -3.80
C GLY A 117 -23.55 -4.69 -4.30
N GLU A 118 -23.98 -4.46 -5.54
CA GLU A 118 -25.06 -5.24 -6.15
C GLU A 118 -24.71 -6.72 -6.28
N SER A 119 -23.49 -7.04 -6.71
CA SER A 119 -23.02 -8.40 -6.97
C SER A 119 -22.13 -9.00 -5.88
N SER A 120 -21.66 -8.18 -4.92
CA SER A 120 -20.74 -8.64 -3.87
C SER A 120 -20.70 -7.70 -2.66
N ILE A 121 -20.27 -8.25 -1.53
CA ILE A 121 -19.92 -7.51 -0.32
C ILE A 121 -18.41 -7.33 -0.31
N GLY A 122 -17.93 -6.11 -0.07
CA GLY A 122 -16.50 -5.82 0.05
C GLY A 122 -16.03 -5.96 1.50
N ILE A 123 -15.04 -6.80 1.75
CA ILE A 123 -14.32 -6.88 3.03
C ILE A 123 -13.02 -6.09 2.89
N SER A 124 -12.88 -5.00 3.62
CA SER A 124 -11.63 -4.26 3.75
C SER A 124 -10.72 -4.93 4.77
N VAL A 125 -9.45 -5.08 4.40
CA VAL A 125 -8.39 -5.66 5.22
C VAL A 125 -7.21 -4.68 5.23
N ALA A 126 -6.90 -4.16 6.41
CA ALA A 126 -6.02 -3.02 6.60
C ALA A 126 -4.91 -3.26 7.65
N PRO A 127 -3.99 -4.22 7.43
CA PRO A 127 -2.90 -4.49 8.36
C PRO A 127 -1.77 -3.48 8.27
N TRP A 128 -1.07 -3.31 9.39
CA TRP A 128 0.18 -2.56 9.47
C TRP A 128 1.38 -3.48 9.22
N THR A 129 2.37 -2.98 8.50
CA THR A 129 3.59 -3.71 8.11
C THR A 129 4.79 -2.77 8.15
N ALA A 130 6.00 -3.30 8.19
CA ALA A 130 7.18 -2.49 7.88
C ALA A 130 7.09 -1.99 6.43
N VAL A 131 7.54 -0.75 6.17
CA VAL A 131 7.44 -0.14 4.83
C VAL A 131 8.07 -1.01 3.73
N GLY A 132 9.22 -1.62 4.00
CA GLY A 132 9.90 -2.51 3.05
C GLY A 132 9.15 -3.82 2.76
N ASP A 133 8.30 -4.27 3.69
CA ASP A 133 7.52 -5.50 3.53
C ASP A 133 6.19 -5.28 2.79
N TYR A 134 5.73 -4.02 2.66
CA TYR A 134 4.42 -3.64 2.13
C TYR A 134 4.01 -4.43 0.88
N GLY A 135 4.87 -4.45 -0.14
CA GLY A 135 4.57 -5.13 -1.41
C GLY A 135 4.48 -6.66 -1.26
N SER A 136 5.37 -7.26 -0.46
CA SER A 136 5.36 -8.72 -0.23
C SER A 136 4.14 -9.16 0.58
N VAL A 137 3.80 -8.43 1.64
CA VAL A 137 2.66 -8.73 2.50
C VAL A 137 1.35 -8.62 1.73
N GLN A 138 1.21 -7.63 0.85
CA GLN A 138 0.02 -7.50 0.01
C GLN A 138 -0.24 -8.77 -0.82
N GLY A 139 0.80 -9.31 -1.47
CA GLY A 139 0.69 -10.54 -2.27
C GLY A 139 0.49 -11.79 -1.41
N GLU A 140 1.24 -11.92 -0.31
CA GLU A 140 1.15 -13.04 0.64
C GLU A 140 -0.26 -13.15 1.24
N LEU A 141 -0.85 -12.03 1.69
CA LEU A 141 -2.19 -11.99 2.25
C LEU A 141 -3.27 -12.33 1.22
N ASN A 142 -3.18 -11.81 0.00
CA ASN A 142 -4.12 -12.15 -1.08
C ASN A 142 -4.16 -13.67 -1.32
N LYS A 143 -2.99 -14.31 -1.38
CA LYS A 143 -2.89 -15.76 -1.55
C LYS A 143 -3.47 -16.51 -0.35
N LEU A 144 -3.06 -16.17 0.87
CA LEU A 144 -3.51 -16.84 2.09
C LEU A 144 -5.02 -16.74 2.30
N ILE A 145 -5.60 -15.55 2.05
CA ILE A 145 -7.04 -15.33 2.15
C ILE A 145 -7.77 -16.18 1.11
N LEU A 146 -7.32 -16.18 -0.16
CA LEU A 146 -7.90 -16.99 -1.22
C LEU A 146 -7.88 -18.49 -0.88
N GLU A 147 -6.75 -19.01 -0.42
CA GLU A 147 -6.59 -20.42 -0.05
C GLU A 147 -7.47 -20.77 1.17
N ARG A 148 -7.51 -19.92 2.20
CA ARG A 148 -8.33 -20.13 3.39
C ARG A 148 -9.82 -20.10 3.07
N PHE A 149 -10.26 -19.16 2.24
CA PHE A 149 -11.65 -19.03 1.85
C PHE A 149 -12.11 -20.25 1.04
N ARG A 150 -11.29 -20.71 0.09
CA ARG A 150 -11.57 -21.96 -0.66
C ARG A 150 -11.66 -23.18 0.26
N ALA A 151 -10.74 -23.32 1.20
CA ALA A 151 -10.74 -24.45 2.14
C ALA A 151 -11.96 -24.47 3.08
N ARG A 152 -12.56 -23.29 3.34
CA ARG A 152 -13.75 -23.13 4.18
C ARG A 152 -15.06 -23.04 3.40
N GLY A 153 -15.03 -23.14 2.07
CA GLY A 153 -16.22 -22.98 1.23
C GLY A 153 -16.79 -21.56 1.23
N ILE A 154 -15.98 -20.54 1.55
CA ILE A 154 -16.37 -19.14 1.45
C ILE A 154 -16.37 -18.75 -0.03
N GLU A 155 -17.56 -18.49 -0.56
CA GLU A 155 -17.77 -18.17 -1.97
C GLU A 155 -17.25 -16.77 -2.33
N LEU A 156 -16.25 -16.73 -3.20
CA LEU A 156 -15.90 -15.52 -3.93
C LEU A 156 -16.92 -15.30 -5.05
N PRO A 157 -17.27 -14.04 -5.37
CA PRO A 157 -18.26 -13.75 -6.37
C PRO A 157 -17.80 -14.26 -7.74
N SER A 158 -18.60 -15.13 -8.34
CA SER A 158 -18.52 -15.52 -9.73
C SER A 158 -19.33 -14.55 -10.59
N SER A 159 -18.79 -14.18 -11.75
CA SER A 159 -19.53 -13.43 -12.76
C SER A 159 -20.66 -14.31 -13.31
N HIS A 160 -21.87 -14.18 -12.77
CA HIS A 160 -23.05 -14.76 -13.39
C HIS A 160 -23.69 -13.72 -14.30
N HIS A 161 -23.67 -13.97 -15.61
CA HIS A 161 -24.48 -13.20 -16.56
C HIS A 161 -25.87 -13.84 -16.63
N THR A 162 -26.88 -13.15 -16.12
CA THR A 162 -28.28 -13.55 -16.33
C THR A 162 -28.70 -13.14 -17.73
N VAL A 163 -28.91 -14.12 -18.63
CA VAL A 163 -29.49 -13.88 -19.95
C VAL A 163 -31.01 -13.99 -19.84
N HIS A 164 -31.71 -12.88 -20.01
CA HIS A 164 -33.17 -12.89 -20.17
C HIS A 164 -33.50 -13.13 -21.65
N LEU A 165 -33.96 -14.34 -21.98
CA LEU A 165 -34.53 -14.64 -23.29
C LEU A 165 -35.94 -14.03 -23.36
N VAL A 166 -36.09 -12.97 -24.15
CA VAL A 166 -37.40 -12.43 -24.50
C VAL A 166 -37.83 -13.12 -25.79
N ASN A 167 -38.73 -14.10 -25.68
CA ASN A 167 -39.35 -14.70 -26.87
C ASN A 167 -40.33 -13.70 -27.49
N ALA A 168 -40.20 -13.49 -28.80
CA ALA A 168 -41.09 -12.67 -29.62
C ALA A 168 -42.37 -13.43 -30.00
#